data_AF-A0A8C5BGE0-F1
#
_entry.id   AF-A0A8C5BGE0-F1
#
_cell.length_a   1.000
_cell.length_b   1.000
_cell.length_c   1.000
_cell.angle_alpha   90.00
_cell.angle_beta   90.00
_cell.angle_gamma   90.00
#
_symmetry.space_group_name_H-M   'P 1'
#
loop_
_entity.id
_entity.type
_entity.pdbx_description
1 polymer ?
#
loop_
_entity_poly.entity_id
_entity_poly.type
_entity_poly.pdbx_seq_one_letter_code
_entity_poly.pdbx_strand_id
1 'polypeptide(L)'
;MASAKFWSEEDFSCSICLDVFNSPVFTPCGHNFCRTCIATCWDVRGQCRCPFCNELFHTRPDLRVNTLISEMVDRFRSSLRGKTQPCVEPDLRIPEGSSTHQGLGDGGGPSSVIRRDLVESPGTAEGRNTETKRLAELRSAPNELRVGEREKEDALCEPERAS
;
A
#
# COMPACT_ATOMS: atom_id res chain seq x y z
N MET A 1 -10.82 7.55 -33.49
CA MET A 1 -11.34 7.79 -32.13
C MET A 1 -10.30 7.26 -31.16
N ALA A 2 -9.80 8.07 -30.21
CA ALA A 2 -8.87 7.58 -29.19
C ALA A 2 -9.63 6.61 -28.28
N SER A 3 -9.15 5.38 -28.17
CA SER A 3 -9.72 4.39 -27.25
C SER A 3 -9.43 4.84 -25.82
N ALA A 4 -10.48 5.02 -25.01
CA ALA A 4 -10.29 5.26 -23.59
C ALA A 4 -9.75 3.97 -22.97
N LYS A 5 -8.46 3.94 -22.62
CA LYS A 5 -7.87 2.82 -21.89
C LYS A 5 -8.53 2.80 -20.50
N PHE A 6 -9.40 1.81 -20.29
CA PHE A 6 -9.88 1.47 -18.97
C PHE A 6 -8.77 0.70 -18.29
N TRP A 7 -8.21 1.24 -17.21
CA TRP A 7 -7.21 0.52 -16.43
C TRP A 7 -7.85 -0.67 -15.73
N SER A 8 -7.12 -1.78 -15.65
CA SER A 8 -7.50 -2.95 -14.84
C SER A 8 -6.70 -3.00 -13.54
N GLU A 9 -7.13 -3.84 -12.60
CA GLU A 9 -6.45 -3.98 -11.30
C GLU A 9 -4.99 -4.43 -11.44
N GLU A 10 -4.72 -5.28 -12.43
CA GLU A 10 -3.38 -5.75 -12.78
C GLU A 10 -2.42 -4.60 -13.14
N ASP A 11 -2.90 -3.54 -13.80
CA ASP A 11 -2.09 -2.37 -14.19
C ASP A 11 -1.50 -1.65 -12.96
N PHE A 12 -2.14 -1.80 -11.79
CA PHE A 12 -1.77 -1.14 -10.54
C PHE A 12 -1.46 -2.10 -9.39
N SER A 13 -1.16 -3.36 -9.71
CA SER A 13 -0.91 -4.39 -8.71
C SER A 13 0.54 -4.43 -8.25
N CYS A 14 0.76 -4.62 -6.95
CA CYS A 14 2.07 -4.88 -6.38
C CYS A 14 2.39 -6.37 -6.46
N SER A 15 3.52 -6.74 -7.06
CA SER A 15 3.95 -8.14 -7.19
C SER A 15 4.37 -8.82 -5.88
N ILE A 16 4.41 -8.09 -4.75
CA ILE A 16 4.73 -8.65 -3.43
C ILE A 16 3.44 -9.00 -2.66
N CYS A 17 2.52 -8.05 -2.49
CA CYS A 17 1.27 -8.28 -1.77
C CYS A 17 0.10 -8.72 -2.67
N LEU A 18 0.30 -8.70 -3.99
CA LEU A 18 -0.69 -9.07 -5.01
C LEU A 18 -1.98 -8.24 -4.95
N ASP A 19 -1.86 -7.00 -4.46
CA ASP A 19 -2.97 -6.05 -4.28
C ASP A 19 -2.60 -4.71 -4.92
N VAL A 20 -3.59 -3.86 -5.16
CA VAL A 20 -3.42 -2.51 -5.69
C VAL A 20 -2.46 -1.72 -4.82
N PHE A 21 -1.52 -1.00 -5.44
CA PHE A 21 -0.48 -0.26 -4.73
C PHE A 21 -1.00 0.59 -3.56
N ASN A 22 -0.32 0.46 -2.42
CA ASN A 22 -0.42 1.37 -1.29
C ASN A 22 0.91 2.10 -1.13
N SER A 23 0.90 3.42 -1.35
CA SER A 23 2.12 4.25 -1.40
C SER A 23 3.17 3.64 -2.35
N PRO A 24 2.90 3.60 -3.67
CA PRO A 24 3.82 3.02 -4.66
C PRO A 24 5.17 3.75 -4.62
N VAL A 25 6.28 3.03 -4.70
CA VAL A 25 7.64 3.57 -4.81
C VAL A 25 8.32 2.95 -6.02
N PHE A 26 9.25 3.69 -6.64
CA PHE A 26 10.11 3.14 -7.70
C PHE A 26 11.45 2.70 -7.11
N THR A 27 11.95 1.56 -7.58
CA THR A 27 13.35 1.18 -7.39
C THR A 27 14.22 1.84 -8.45
N PRO A 28 15.56 1.92 -8.26
CA PRO A 28 16.47 2.41 -9.31
C PRO A 28 16.38 1.64 -10.63
N CYS A 29 15.95 0.38 -10.60
CA CYS A 29 15.73 -0.45 -11.78
C CYS A 29 14.35 -0.25 -12.44
N GLY A 30 13.55 0.73 -11.99
CA GLY A 30 12.28 1.11 -12.62
C GLY A 30 11.05 0.28 -12.23
N HIS A 31 11.17 -0.65 -11.29
CA HIS A 31 10.04 -1.47 -10.84
C HIS A 31 9.31 -0.82 -9.66
N ASN A 32 8.00 -1.07 -9.57
CA ASN A 32 7.13 -0.42 -8.61
C ASN A 32 6.58 -1.41 -7.58
N PHE A 33 6.59 -1.00 -6.31
CA PHE A 33 6.11 -1.80 -5.18
C PHE A 33 5.42 -0.90 -4.16
N CYS A 34 4.59 -1.45 -3.27
CA CYS A 34 4.17 -0.72 -2.07
C CYS A 34 5.39 -0.42 -1.20
N ARG A 35 5.49 0.79 -0.64
CA ARG A 35 6.61 1.22 0.22
C ARG A 35 6.95 0.20 1.31
N THR A 36 5.94 -0.27 2.02
CA THR A 36 6.10 -1.26 3.11
C THR A 36 6.55 -2.60 2.59
N CYS A 37 5.99 -3.07 1.46
CA CYS A 37 6.29 -4.37 0.89
C CYS A 37 7.77 -4.51 0.49
N ILE A 38 8.31 -3.53 -0.23
CA ILE A 38 9.72 -3.58 -0.64
C ILE A 38 10.68 -3.39 0.54
N ALA A 39 10.33 -2.52 1.50
CA ALA A 39 11.13 -2.32 2.71
C ALA A 39 11.23 -3.62 3.53
N THR A 40 10.09 -4.27 3.81
CA THR A 40 10.06 -5.55 4.53
C THR A 40 10.78 -6.65 3.76
N CYS A 41 10.66 -6.69 2.43
CA CYS A 41 11.38 -7.67 1.61
C CYS A 41 12.90 -7.54 1.77
N TRP A 42 13.44 -6.32 1.78
CA TRP A 42 14.86 -6.08 2.03
C TRP A 42 15.27 -6.39 3.46
N ASP A 43 14.42 -6.08 4.45
CA ASP A 43 14.69 -6.36 5.87
C ASP A 43 14.76 -7.88 6.15
N VAL A 44 13.85 -8.66 5.56
CA VAL A 44 13.80 -10.12 5.74
C VAL A 44 14.93 -10.83 5.00
N ARG A 45 15.28 -10.38 3.79
CA ARG A 45 16.32 -11.01 2.97
C ARG A 45 17.74 -10.59 3.38
N GLY A 46 17.89 -9.48 4.08
CA GLY A 46 19.19 -8.89 4.42
C GLY A 46 19.97 -8.36 3.21
N GLN A 47 19.32 -8.27 2.04
CA GLN A 47 19.91 -7.77 0.80
C GLN A 47 18.91 -6.90 0.05
N CYS A 48 19.40 -5.79 -0.51
CA CYS A 48 18.59 -4.88 -1.30
C CYS A 48 18.50 -5.37 -2.75
N ARG A 49 17.81 -6.49 -2.98
CA ARG A 49 17.58 -7.05 -4.32
C ARG A 49 16.15 -6.72 -4.79
N CYS A 50 15.99 -6.34 -6.04
CA CYS A 50 14.66 -6.14 -6.64
C CYS A 50 13.92 -7.49 -6.72
N PRO A 51 12.70 -7.60 -6.14
CA PRO A 51 11.93 -8.85 -6.18
C PRO A 51 11.45 -9.27 -7.58
N PHE A 52 11.46 -8.35 -8.55
CA PHE A 52 10.97 -8.60 -9.90
C PHE A 52 12.11 -8.98 -10.87
N CYS A 53 13.11 -8.11 -11.02
CA CYS A 53 14.22 -8.33 -11.97
C CYS A 53 15.50 -8.89 -11.34
N ASN A 54 15.51 -9.11 -10.02
CA ASN A 54 16.66 -9.62 -9.28
C ASN A 54 17.92 -8.73 -9.28
N GLU A 55 17.82 -7.48 -9.72
CA GLU A 55 18.93 -6.53 -9.67
C GLU A 55 19.33 -6.22 -8.22
N LEU A 56 20.64 -6.23 -7.94
CA LEU A 56 21.20 -6.01 -6.62
C LEU A 56 21.61 -4.54 -6.44
N PHE A 57 21.11 -3.91 -5.39
CA PHE A 57 21.56 -2.60 -4.94
C PHE A 57 22.59 -2.76 -3.83
N HIS A 58 23.81 -2.26 -4.05
CA HIS A 58 24.92 -2.38 -3.08
C HIS A 58 24.69 -1.56 -1.80
N THR A 59 23.89 -0.51 -1.89
CA THR A 59 23.44 0.32 -0.76
C THR A 59 21.92 0.35 -0.75
N ARG A 60 21.31 0.55 0.43
CA ARG A 60 19.85 0.65 0.54
C ARG A 60 19.38 1.94 -0.14
N PRO A 61 18.61 1.86 -1.24
CA PRO A 61 18.11 3.05 -1.91
C PRO A 61 17.13 3.81 -1.02
N ASP A 62 17.17 5.15 -1.09
CA ASP A 62 16.08 5.96 -0.54
C ASP A 62 14.87 5.90 -1.47
N LEU A 63 13.78 5.31 -0.96
CA LEU A 63 12.57 5.10 -1.74
C LEU A 63 11.63 6.28 -1.55
N ARG A 64 11.31 6.96 -2.65
CA ARG A 64 10.33 8.04 -2.68
C ARG A 64 9.02 7.54 -3.26
N VAL A 65 7.91 8.00 -2.69
CA VAL A 65 6.58 7.66 -3.22
C VAL A 65 6.44 8.25 -4.62
N ASN A 66 5.99 7.43 -5.55
CA ASN A 66 5.64 7.83 -6.90
C ASN A 66 4.24 8.47 -6.88
N THR A 67 4.20 9.79 -6.76
CA THR A 67 2.95 10.55 -6.68
C THR A 67 2.10 10.37 -7.93
N LEU A 68 2.71 10.27 -9.11
CA LEU A 68 2.00 10.03 -10.37
C LEU A 68 1.24 8.70 -10.34
N ILE A 69 1.90 7.60 -9.93
CA ILE A 69 1.22 6.29 -9.81
C ILE A 69 0.16 6.35 -8.71
N SER A 70 0.43 7.01 -7.58
CA SER A 70 -0.55 7.19 -6.51
C SER A 70 -1.83 7.85 -7.03
N GLU A 71 -1.71 8.96 -7.76
CA GLU A 71 -2.86 9.66 -8.34
C GLU A 71 -3.60 8.82 -9.38
N MET A 72 -2.89 8.02 -10.18
CA MET A 72 -3.52 7.08 -11.12
C MET A 72 -4.31 5.99 -10.40
N VAL A 73 -3.75 5.43 -9.33
CA VAL A 73 -4.41 4.44 -8.47
C VAL A 73 -5.66 5.02 -7.82
N ASP A 74 -5.60 6.26 -7.34
CA ASP A 74 -6.74 6.92 -6.69
C ASP A 74 -7.88 7.18 -7.68
N ARG A 75 -7.55 7.57 -8.92
CA ARG A 75 -8.52 7.68 -10.01
C ARG A 75 -9.11 6.33 -10.38
N PHE A 76 -8.30 5.28 -10.46
CA PHE A 76 -8.75 3.91 -10.71
C PHE A 76 -9.76 3.47 -9.64
N ARG A 77 -9.39 3.56 -8.35
CA ARG A 77 -10.27 3.24 -7.22
C ARG A 77 -11.56 4.07 -7.22
N SER A 78 -11.49 5.32 -7.65
CA SER A 78 -12.65 6.20 -7.78
C SER A 78 -13.55 5.89 -8.98
N SER A 79 -13.01 5.27 -10.03
CA SER A 79 -13.80 4.78 -11.16
C SER A 79 -14.61 3.54 -10.79
N LEU A 80 -14.03 2.64 -9.97
CA LEU A 80 -14.71 1.43 -9.48
C LEU A 80 -15.85 1.76 -8.50
N ARG A 81 -15.64 2.76 -7.65
CA ARG A 81 -16.66 3.33 -6.78
C ARG A 81 -17.54 4.25 -7.62
N GLY A 82 -18.55 3.70 -8.29
CA GLY A 82 -19.51 4.46 -9.10
C GLY A 82 -19.85 5.81 -8.46
N LYS A 83 -19.62 6.89 -9.22
CA LYS A 83 -19.82 8.30 -8.85
C LYS A 83 -20.94 8.50 -7.82
N THR A 84 -20.60 8.66 -6.54
CA THR A 84 -21.36 9.58 -5.69
C THR A 84 -20.80 10.96 -5.97
N GLN A 85 -21.30 11.58 -7.02
CA GLN A 85 -21.25 13.04 -7.12
C GLN A 85 -22.08 13.55 -5.92
N PRO A 86 -21.53 14.32 -4.97
CA PRO A 86 -22.37 15.18 -4.17
C PRO A 86 -23.00 16.17 -5.15
N CYS A 87 -24.33 16.14 -5.27
CA CYS A 87 -25.06 17.14 -6.04
C CYS A 87 -24.79 18.50 -5.40
N VAL A 88 -23.81 19.25 -5.91
CA VAL A 88 -23.81 20.70 -5.76
C VAL A 88 -24.69 21.21 -6.89
N GLU A 89 -25.99 21.24 -6.62
CA GLU A 89 -26.95 22.02 -7.41
C GLU A 89 -26.41 23.47 -7.47
N PRO A 90 -26.25 24.05 -8.67
CA PRO A 90 -26.00 25.48 -8.78
C PRO A 90 -27.22 26.22 -8.22
N ASP A 91 -27.00 27.07 -7.22
CA ASP A 91 -28.00 27.96 -6.61
C ASP A 91 -28.60 28.89 -7.67
N LEU A 92 -29.66 28.42 -8.34
CA LEU A 92 -30.55 29.24 -9.15
C LEU A 92 -31.37 30.09 -8.17
N ARG A 93 -30.82 31.23 -7.77
CA ARG A 93 -31.59 32.31 -7.13
C ARG A 93 -32.74 32.72 -8.04
N ILE A 94 -33.94 32.31 -7.71
CA ILE A 94 -35.17 32.99 -8.12
C ILE A 94 -35.55 33.94 -6.97
N PRO A 95 -35.78 35.25 -7.22
CA PRO A 95 -36.26 36.14 -6.17
C PRO A 95 -37.76 35.89 -5.93
N GLU A 96 -38.08 35.30 -4.78
CA GLU A 96 -39.46 35.13 -4.31
C GLU A 96 -40.00 36.45 -3.77
N GLY A 97 -41.12 36.89 -4.34
CA GLY A 97 -41.90 38.02 -3.89
C GLY A 97 -42.61 37.75 -2.55
N SER A 98 -42.77 38.82 -1.79
CA SER A 98 -43.41 38.95 -0.48
C SER A 98 -44.83 38.37 -0.35
N SER A 99 -45.14 37.69 0.77
CA SER A 99 -46.25 38.09 1.66
C SER A 99 -46.30 37.34 2.99
N THR A 100 -46.65 38.11 4.01
CA THR A 100 -46.77 37.91 5.46
C THR A 100 -47.84 36.89 5.89
N HIS A 101 -47.59 36.13 6.96
CA HIS A 101 -48.57 35.96 8.05
C HIS A 101 -47.91 35.51 9.37
N GLN A 102 -48.28 36.18 10.46
CA GLN A 102 -47.93 35.90 11.85
C GLN A 102 -48.51 34.56 12.38
N GLY A 103 -47.85 33.97 13.36
CA GLY A 103 -48.43 32.89 14.17
C GLY A 103 -47.51 32.45 15.31
N LEU A 104 -47.82 32.95 16.51
CA LEU A 104 -47.15 32.73 17.79
C LEU A 104 -47.34 31.29 18.32
N GLY A 105 -46.38 30.78 19.09
CA GLY A 105 -46.50 29.51 19.81
C GLY A 105 -45.30 29.18 20.70
N ASP A 106 -45.20 29.87 21.84
CA ASP A 106 -44.34 29.54 22.99
C ASP A 106 -44.69 28.17 23.59
N GLY A 107 -43.68 27.44 24.09
CA GLY A 107 -43.93 26.18 24.82
C GLY A 107 -42.70 25.45 25.37
N GLY A 108 -42.08 26.03 26.40
CA GLY A 108 -41.46 25.39 27.59
C GLY A 108 -40.73 24.03 27.53
N GLY A 109 -39.48 24.01 28.00
CA GLY A 109 -38.86 22.83 28.65
C GLY A 109 -39.54 22.48 30.00
N PRO A 110 -39.04 21.52 30.82
CA PRO A 110 -37.61 21.43 31.19
C PRO A 110 -37.01 20.01 31.41
N SER A 111 -35.67 19.98 31.40
CA SER A 111 -34.74 19.35 32.35
C SER A 111 -34.95 17.94 32.95
N SER A 112 -33.81 17.24 33.03
CA SER A 112 -33.40 16.16 33.96
C SER A 112 -33.85 14.72 33.65
N VAL A 113 -32.88 13.81 33.43
CA VAL A 113 -32.25 13.01 34.50
C VAL A 113 -31.02 12.26 33.98
N ILE A 114 -29.94 12.32 34.76
CA ILE A 114 -28.76 11.46 34.66
C ILE A 114 -29.15 10.10 35.25
N ARG A 115 -28.88 8.98 34.55
CA ARG A 115 -28.61 7.70 35.21
C ARG A 115 -27.38 7.05 34.61
N ARG A 116 -26.38 6.90 35.48
CA ARG A 116 -25.19 6.05 35.33
C ARG A 116 -25.65 4.60 35.50
N ASP A 117 -25.20 3.72 34.61
CA ASP A 117 -25.01 2.33 34.97
C ASP A 117 -23.60 1.92 34.56
N LEU A 118 -22.76 1.87 35.61
CA LEU A 118 -21.53 1.12 35.65
C LEU A 118 -21.92 -0.36 35.63
N VAL A 119 -21.48 -1.10 34.63
CA VAL A 119 -21.32 -2.55 34.79
C VAL A 119 -19.90 -2.93 34.38
N GLU A 120 -19.13 -3.23 35.41
CA GLU A 120 -17.82 -3.86 35.32
C GLU A 120 -17.92 -5.26 34.70
N SER A 121 -16.82 -5.66 34.07
CA SER A 121 -16.52 -7.00 33.54
C SER A 121 -16.66 -8.09 34.61
N PRO A 122 -16.72 -9.39 34.25
CA PRO A 122 -15.46 -10.15 34.13
C PRO A 122 -15.49 -11.37 33.18
N GLY A 123 -14.30 -11.92 32.91
CA GLY A 123 -14.13 -13.29 32.39
C GLY A 123 -13.10 -13.40 31.26
N THR A 124 -11.79 -13.30 31.55
CA THR A 124 -10.88 -14.47 31.66
C THR A 124 -11.24 -15.68 30.79
N ALA A 125 -10.47 -15.89 29.72
CA ALA A 125 -10.09 -17.22 29.30
C ALA A 125 -8.76 -17.15 28.52
N GLU A 126 -7.70 -17.57 29.20
CA GLU A 126 -6.44 -17.99 28.59
C GLU A 126 -6.69 -19.07 27.54
N GLY A 127 -6.25 -18.84 26.30
CA GLY A 127 -6.13 -19.85 25.26
C GLY A 127 -4.69 -19.93 24.80
N ARG A 128 -3.88 -20.77 25.47
CA ARG A 128 -2.53 -21.16 25.05
C ARG A 128 -2.64 -21.96 23.74
N ASN A 129 -2.34 -21.35 22.60
CA ASN A 129 -2.02 -22.09 21.39
C ASN A 129 -0.51 -22.33 21.31
N THR A 130 -0.08 -23.41 21.97
CA THR A 130 1.25 -23.98 21.80
C THR A 130 1.39 -24.57 20.40
N GLU A 131 1.77 -23.77 19.42
CA GLU A 131 2.21 -24.26 18.09
C GLU A 131 3.47 -23.52 17.61
N THR A 132 4.40 -23.28 18.53
CA THR A 132 5.68 -22.58 18.27
C THR A 132 6.90 -23.52 18.33
N LYS A 133 6.74 -24.82 18.06
CA LYS A 133 7.87 -25.76 18.20
C LYS A 133 7.78 -26.98 17.30
N ARG A 134 7.96 -26.78 15.99
CA ARG A 134 8.51 -27.78 15.04
C ARG A 134 8.60 -27.18 13.63
N LEU A 135 9.68 -26.46 13.36
CA LEU A 135 10.37 -26.35 12.05
C LEU A 135 11.62 -25.44 12.19
N ALA A 136 12.38 -25.65 13.28
CA ALA A 136 13.71 -25.07 13.49
C ALA A 136 14.83 -26.14 13.32
N GLU A 137 14.52 -27.28 12.71
CA GLU A 137 15.40 -28.47 12.61
C GLU A 137 15.90 -28.72 11.16
N LEU A 138 16.05 -27.67 10.33
CA LEU A 138 16.69 -27.77 9.00
C LEU A 138 17.93 -26.87 8.85
N ARG A 139 18.51 -26.41 9.97
CA ARG A 139 19.82 -25.74 10.01
C ARG A 139 20.75 -26.49 10.95
N SER A 140 21.26 -27.65 10.53
CA SER A 140 22.50 -28.24 11.04
C SER A 140 22.92 -29.44 10.17
N ALA A 141 23.59 -29.17 9.06
CA ALA A 141 24.55 -30.11 8.47
C ALA A 141 25.60 -29.32 7.67
N PRO A 142 26.89 -29.42 8.00
CA PRO A 142 27.97 -28.87 7.18
C PRO A 142 28.26 -29.84 6.02
N ASN A 143 28.45 -29.32 4.80
CA ASN A 143 29.04 -30.10 3.71
C ASN A 143 30.31 -29.40 3.25
N GLU A 144 31.39 -29.71 3.96
CA GLU A 144 32.75 -29.45 3.52
C GLU A 144 33.20 -30.57 2.57
N LEU A 145 33.99 -30.17 1.56
CA LEU A 145 34.73 -30.96 0.56
C LEU A 145 34.00 -31.45 -0.70
N ARG A 146 34.26 -30.74 -1.82
CA ARG A 146 35.25 -31.29 -2.78
C ARG A 146 35.94 -30.17 -3.58
N VAL A 147 37.27 -30.25 -3.55
CA VAL A 147 38.26 -29.46 -4.29
C VAL A 147 38.46 -30.08 -5.69
N GLY A 148 38.77 -29.22 -6.68
CA GLY A 148 39.25 -29.54 -8.03
C GLY A 148 38.14 -29.42 -9.10
N GLU A 149 38.27 -28.74 -10.23
CA GLU A 149 39.42 -28.40 -11.10
C GLU A 149 39.03 -27.11 -11.87
N ARG A 150 39.78 -26.01 -11.82
CA ARG A 150 40.81 -25.58 -12.79
C ARG A 150 40.33 -25.57 -14.26
N GLU A 151 39.66 -24.51 -14.67
CA GLU A 151 39.72 -24.02 -16.07
C GLU A 151 40.16 -22.56 -16.07
N LYS A 152 41.26 -22.35 -16.80
CA LYS A 152 41.88 -21.07 -17.13
C LYS A 152 41.10 -20.41 -18.29
N GLU A 153 41.57 -19.22 -18.64
CA GLU A 153 41.36 -18.42 -19.86
C GLU A 153 40.57 -17.14 -19.55
N ASP A 154 41.25 -16.07 -19.11
CA ASP A 154 42.00 -15.13 -19.96
C ASP A 154 41.12 -14.49 -21.03
N ALA A 155 40.47 -13.38 -20.69
CA ALA A 155 40.09 -12.38 -21.68
C ALA A 155 40.19 -10.98 -21.05
N LEU A 156 41.26 -10.33 -21.49
CA LEU A 156 41.76 -9.01 -21.20
C LEU A 156 40.71 -7.91 -21.42
N CYS A 157 40.76 -6.93 -20.52
CA CYS A 157 40.14 -5.62 -20.65
C CYS A 157 40.77 -4.86 -21.82
N GLU A 158 40.00 -4.57 -22.87
CA GLU A 158 40.36 -3.57 -23.89
C GLU A 158 39.48 -2.31 -23.71
N PRO A 159 40.06 -1.13 -23.46
CA PRO A 159 39.37 0.14 -23.66
C PRO A 159 39.63 0.66 -25.08
N GLU A 160 38.60 0.70 -25.93
CA GLU A 160 38.72 1.37 -27.23
C GLU A 160 38.86 2.89 -27.04
N ARG A 161 39.95 3.39 -27.63
CA ARG A 161 40.44 4.76 -27.61
C ARG A 161 39.79 5.57 -28.73
N ALA A 162 39.79 6.88 -28.51
CA ALA A 162 39.42 7.94 -29.44
C ALA A 162 39.95 7.79 -30.89
N SER A 163 39.10 8.19 -31.85
CA SER A 163 39.46 8.99 -33.04
C SER A 163 38.24 9.76 -33.51
#